data_AF-A0A6P0NLF9-F1
#
_entry.id   AF-A0A6P0NLF9-F1
#
_cell.length_a   1.000
_cell.length_b   1.000
_cell.length_c   1.000
_cell.angle_alpha   90.00
_cell.angle_beta   90.00
_cell.angle_gamma   90.00
#
_symmetry.space_group_name_H-M   'P 1'
#
loop_
_entity.id
_entity.type
_entity.pdbx_description
1 polymer ?
#
loop_
_entity_poly.entity_id
_entity_poly.type
_entity_poly.pdbx_seq_one_letter_code
_entity_poly.pdbx_strand_id
1 'polypeptide(L)' 'MSRSELSKARFRFEGEFQGFASGKKSPFKYLLVKTAEEEVRIKLKKSLRMMLFRYLVPGNWGRIVGRQNSNKNEGRD' A
#
# COMPACT_ATOMS: atom_id res chain seq x y z
N MET A 1 -5.06 28.44 -9.33
CA MET A 1 -3.81 27.72 -8.98
C MET A 1 -3.63 27.84 -7.48
N SER A 2 -3.56 26.73 -6.72
CA SER A 2 -2.29 26.18 -6.23
C SER A 2 -2.43 24.66 -6.12
N ARG A 3 -1.55 23.93 -6.80
CA ARG A 3 -1.45 22.48 -6.77
C ARG A 3 -0.84 22.12 -5.42
N SER A 4 -1.54 21.33 -4.62
CA SER A 4 -0.99 20.81 -3.36
C SER A 4 0.38 20.18 -3.62
N GLU A 5 1.41 20.67 -2.93
CA GLU A 5 2.72 20.03 -2.93
C GLU A 5 2.62 18.70 -2.19
N LEU A 6 2.30 17.64 -2.93
CA LEU A 6 2.32 16.27 -2.45
C LEU A 6 3.76 15.90 -2.08
N SER A 7 4.08 15.98 -0.79
CA SER A 7 5.34 15.44 -0.27
C SER A 7 5.32 13.92 -0.45
N LYS A 8 6.35 13.38 -1.12
CA LYS A 8 6.50 11.95 -1.36
C LYS A 8 7.39 11.35 -0.27
N ALA A 9 6.79 10.88 0.81
CA ALA A 9 7.51 10.13 1.83
C ALA A 9 7.84 8.72 1.30
N ARG A 10 9.05 8.23 1.55
CA ARG A 10 9.42 6.83 1.31
C ARG A 10 9.11 6.03 2.56
N PHE A 11 8.57 4.83 2.41
CA PHE A 11 8.42 3.88 3.50
C PHE A 11 9.08 2.55 3.16
N ARG A 12 9.46 1.81 4.20
CA ARG A 12 10.08 0.50 4.11
C ARG A 12 9.74 -0.30 5.35
N PHE A 13 9.30 -1.53 5.19
CA PHE A 13 9.15 -2.49 6.28
C PHE A 13 9.21 -3.93 5.75
N GLU A 14 9.23 -4.89 6.67
CA GLU A 14 9.21 -6.32 6.38
C GLU A 14 7.93 -6.94 6.93
N GLY A 15 7.43 -7.95 6.23
CA GLY A 15 6.23 -8.66 6.65
C GLY A 15 5.84 -9.76 5.70
N GLU A 16 4.89 -10.57 6.16
CA GLU A 16 4.27 -11.64 5.40
C GLU A 16 3.15 -11.10 4.53
N PHE A 17 3.19 -11.37 3.24
CA PHE A 17 2.06 -11.07 2.39
C PHE A 17 0.89 -12.01 2.72
N GLN A 18 -0.25 -11.45 3.10
CA GLN A 18 -1.45 -12.21 3.49
C GLN A 18 -2.46 -12.36 2.33
N GLY A 19 -2.43 -11.42 1.37
CA GLY A 19 -3.38 -11.42 0.27
C GLY A 19 -3.79 -10.02 -0.18
N PHE A 20 -4.80 -9.97 -1.03
CA PHE A 20 -5.39 -8.71 -1.50
C PHE A 20 -6.75 -8.47 -0.85
N ALA A 21 -7.06 -7.21 -0.58
CA ALA A 21 -8.40 -6.79 -0.23
C ALA A 21 -9.02 -5.93 -1.33
N SER A 22 -10.32 -6.13 -1.51
CA SER A 22 -11.11 -5.47 -2.53
C SER A 22 -11.40 -4.01 -2.16
N GLY A 23 -11.74 -3.22 -3.18
CA GLY A 23 -12.54 -2.04 -2.97
C GLY A 23 -13.49 -1.84 -4.14
N LYS A 24 -14.29 -0.77 -4.08
CA LYS A 24 -15.42 -0.52 -5.01
C LYS A 24 -15.19 -0.82 -6.50
N LYS A 25 -13.97 -0.69 -7.03
CA LYS A 25 -13.66 -0.85 -8.47
C LYS A 25 -12.64 -1.94 -8.79
N SER A 26 -12.13 -2.68 -7.80
CA SER A 26 -11.07 -3.66 -8.04
C SER A 26 -10.91 -4.60 -6.84
N PRO A 27 -10.80 -5.93 -7.07
CA PRO A 27 -10.54 -6.89 -6.01
C PRO A 27 -9.11 -6.78 -5.44
N PHE A 28 -8.20 -6.11 -6.15
CA PHE A 28 -6.78 -6.02 -5.80
C PHE A 28 -6.38 -4.60 -5.37
N LYS A 29 -7.30 -3.89 -4.71
CA LYS A 29 -7.09 -2.47 -4.39
C LYS A 29 -6.09 -2.29 -3.25
N TYR A 30 -6.08 -3.19 -2.29
CA TYR A 30 -5.24 -3.14 -1.11
C TYR A 30 -4.36 -4.38 -1.03
N LEU A 31 -3.11 -4.19 -0.61
CA LEU A 31 -2.20 -5.24 -0.19
C LEU A 31 -2.36 -5.43 1.32
N LEU A 32 -2.55 -6.66 1.76
CA LEU A 32 -2.57 -7.03 3.18
C LEU A 32 -1.21 -7.63 3.54
N VAL A 33 -0.58 -7.09 4.58
CA VAL A 33 0.73 -7.54 5.04
C VAL A 33 0.71 -7.66 6.55
N LYS A 34 1.13 -8.81 7.08
CA LYS A 34 1.35 -8.99 8.51
C LYS A 34 2.80 -8.64 8.84
N THR A 35 3.01 -7.57 9.60
CA THR A 35 4.32 -7.24 10.19
C THR A 35 4.44 -7.89 11.57
N ALA A 36 5.59 -7.72 12.22
CA ALA A 36 5.80 -8.18 13.60
C ALA A 36 4.84 -7.51 14.60
N GLU A 37 4.44 -6.27 14.31
CA GLU A 37 3.64 -5.44 15.22
C GLU A 37 2.15 -5.55 14.89
N GLU A 38 1.78 -5.47 13.61
CA GLU A 38 0.38 -5.30 13.21
C GLU A 38 0.10 -5.82 11.80
N GLU A 39 -1.18 -5.81 11.42
CA GLU A 39 -1.57 -6.01 10.02
C GLU A 39 -1.68 -4.65 9.32
N VAL A 40 -0.89 -4.47 8.27
CA VAL A 40 -0.82 -3.23 7.50
C VAL A 40 -1.62 -3.37 6.20
N ARG A 41 -2.46 -2.37 5.92
CA ARG A 41 -3.24 -2.24 4.68
C ARG A 41 -2.67 -1.16 3.77
N ILE A 42 -2.09 -1.57 2.64
CA ILE A 42 -1.46 -0.65 1.68
C ILE A 42 -2.34 -0.47 0.45
N LYS A 43 -2.80 0.76 0.19
CA LYS A 43 -3.56 1.09 -1.02
C LYS A 43 -2.66 1.11 -2.25
N LEU A 44 -2.95 0.27 -3.23
CA LEU A 44 -2.18 0.17 -4.47
C LEU A 44 -2.65 1.16 -5.55
N LYS A 45 -1.67 1.74 -6.25
CA LYS A 45 -1.89 2.44 -7.53
C LYS A 45 -2.44 1.46 -8.55
N LYS A 46 -3.35 1.92 -9.42
CA LYS A 46 -4.05 1.07 -10.41
C LYS A 46 -3.09 0.22 -11.25
N SER A 47 -1.98 0.81 -11.71
CA SER A 47 -0.98 0.13 -12.54
C SER A 47 -0.27 -1.03 -11.85
N LEU A 48 -0.17 -1.02 -10.51
CA LEU A 48 0.52 -2.06 -9.75
C LEU A 48 -0.36 -3.27 -9.44
N ARG A 49 -1.69 -3.11 -9.50
CA ARG A 49 -2.65 -4.12 -9.01
C ARG A 49 -2.51 -5.45 -9.75
N MET A 50 -2.61 -5.40 -11.08
CA MET A 50 -2.53 -6.61 -11.91
C MET A 50 -1.12 -7.19 -11.97
N MET A 51 -0.10 -6.33 -11.90
CA MET A 51 1.30 -6.78 -11.87
C MET A 51 1.55 -7.59 -10.59
N LEU A 52 1.29 -7.00 -9.41
CA LEU A 52 1.57 -7.64 -8.13
C LEU A 52 0.70 -8.89 -7.91
N PHE A 53 -0.55 -8.87 -8.36
CA PHE A 53 -1.44 -10.04 -8.28
C PHE A 53 -0.85 -11.29 -8.92
N ARG A 54 -0.07 -11.16 -10.00
CA ARG A 54 0.52 -12.32 -10.71
C ARG A 54 1.72 -12.93 -10.01
N TYR A 55 2.37 -12.20 -9.10
CA TYR A 55 3.66 -12.60 -8.53
C TYR A 55 3.65 -12.80 -7.02
N LEU A 56 2.69 -12.21 -6.31
CA LEU A 56 2.63 -12.33 -4.86
C LEU A 56 1.82 -13.56 -4.45
N VAL A 57 2.43 -14.42 -3.65
CA VAL A 57 1.84 -15.64 -3.10
C VAL A 57 1.68 -15.45 -1.58
N PRO A 58 0.46 -15.60 -1.03
CA PRO A 58 0.25 -15.50 0.42
C PRO A 58 1.17 -16.43 1.20
N GLY A 59 1.64 -16.01 2.37
CA GLY A 59 2.64 -16.73 3.16
C GLY A 59 4.08 -16.29 2.89
N ASN A 60 4.35 -15.61 1.77
CA ASN A 60 5.70 -15.14 1.46
C ASN A 60 6.08 -13.96 2.34
N TRP A 61 7.14 -14.13 3.13
CA TRP A 61 7.80 -13.04 3.83
C TRP A 61 8.66 -12.22 2.88
N GLY A 62 8.62 -10.90 3.00
CA GLY A 62 9.41 -10.05 2.14
C GLY A 62 9.54 -8.62 2.64
N ARG A 63 10.49 -7.93 2.00
CA ARG A 63 10.71 -6.50 2.20
C ARG A 63 9.84 -5.70 1.25
N ILE A 64 9.02 -4.81 1.80
CA ILE A 64 8.14 -3.93 1.04
C ILE A 64 8.71 -2.51 1.08
N VAL A 65 8.85 -1.91 -0.09
CA VAL A 65 9.35 -0.54 -0.25
C VAL A 65 8.39 0.23 -1.13
N GLY A 66 8.01 1.43 -0.68
CA GLY A 66 7.05 2.24 -1.40
C GLY A 66 7.25 3.74 -1.25
N ARG A 67 6.49 4.49 -2.03
CA ARG A 67 6.35 5.95 -1.90
C ARG A 67 4.90 6.23 -1.55
N GLN A 68 4.69 6.88 -0.41
CA GLN A 68 3.40 7.39 0.01
C GLN A 68 3.28 8.85 -0.37
N ASN A 69 2.09 9.24 -0.82
CA ASN A 69 1.72 10.63 -0.95
C ASN A 69 0.94 10.99 0.31
N SER A 70 1.47 11.89 1.14
CA SER A 70 0.66 12.50 2.20
C SER A 70 -0.12 13.67 1.61
N ASN A 71 -1.44 13.69 1.81
CA ASN A 71 -2.20 14.93 1.63
C ASN A 71 -1.97 15.75 2.90
N LYS A 72 -1.35 16.92 2.78
CA LYS A 72 -1.17 17.88 3.89
C LYS A 72 -2.49 18.43 4.50
N ASN A 73 -3.65 17.85 4.17
CA ASN A 73 -4.95 18.27 4.70
C ASN A 73 -5.47 17.39 5.84
N GLU A 74 -4.75 16.34 6.26
CA GLU A 74 -5.08 15.57 7.48
C GLU A 74 -4.29 16.15 8.66
N GLY A 75 -4.62 17.40 8.99
CA GLY A 75 -4.03 18.16 10.09
C GLY A 75 -4.93 19.34 10.46
N ARG A 76 -6.13 19.02 10.97
CA ARG A 76 -6.99 19.91 11.75
C ARG A 76 -8.00 19.01 12.46
N ASP A 77 -7.59 18.56 13.65
CA ASP A 77 -8.53 18.48 14.76
C ASP A 77 -8.85 19.91 15.22
#